data_AF-A0A1W0A9U6-F1
#
_entry.id   AF-A0A1W0A9U6-F1
#
_cell.length_a   1.000
_cell.length_b   1.000
_cell.length_c   1.000
_cell.angle_alpha   90.00
_cell.angle_beta   90.00
_cell.angle_gamma   90.00
#
_symmetry.space_group_name_H-M   'P 1'
#
loop_
_entity.id
_entity.type
_entity.pdbx_description
1 polymer ?
#
loop_
_entity_poly.entity_id
_entity_poly.type
_entity_poly.pdbx_seq_one_letter_code
_entity_poly.pdbx_strand_id
1 'polypeptide(L)' 'MKKLLAFDPRTRISISDALAHPFLAAYRDEAAEIVAQSDFDFSFEQNGELLDKPALQRLIFEDVCHFHPEALEELNIAS' A
#
# COMPACT_ATOMS: atom_id res chain seq x y z
N MET A 1 -0.09 10.39 23.70
CA MET A 1 -0.48 11.39 22.69
C MET A 1 0.57 12.46 22.39
N LYS A 2 1.17 13.16 23.38
CA LYS A 2 2.16 14.23 23.09
C LYS A 2 3.31 13.84 22.16
N LYS A 3 3.77 12.58 22.18
CA LYS A 3 4.85 12.08 21.31
C LYS A 3 4.45 11.81 19.85
N LEU A 4 3.15 11.67 19.55
CA LEU A 4 2.63 11.45 18.18
C LEU A 4 2.46 12.77 17.43
N LEU A 5 2.11 13.84 18.15
CA LEU A 5 1.85 15.17 17.60
C LEU A 5 3.07 16.08 17.74
N ALA A 6 4.26 15.52 17.51
CA ALA A 6 5.48 16.31 17.47
C ALA A 6 5.50 17.17 16.19
N PHE A 7 5.87 18.45 16.34
CA PHE A 7 5.96 19.39 15.22
C PHE A 7 7.04 18.98 14.22
N ASP A 8 8.24 18.67 14.71
CA ASP A 8 9.31 18.12 13.89
C ASP A 8 9.04 16.62 13.64
N PRO A 9 8.85 16.17 12.38
CA PRO A 9 8.55 14.77 12.08
C PRO A 9 9.68 13.83 12.55
N ARG A 10 10.93 14.29 12.63
CA ARG A 10 12.07 13.49 13.09
C ARG A 10 12.02 13.19 14.59
N THR A 11 11.24 13.98 15.34
CA THR A 11 11.04 13.81 16.79
C THR A 11 9.75 13.09 17.13
N ARG A 12 8.94 12.75 16.10
CA ARG A 12 7.73 11.95 16.26
C ARG A 12 8.13 10.53 16.68
N ILE A 13 7.40 9.97 17.64
CA ILE A 13 7.59 8.58 18.05
C ILE A 13 7.47 7.61 16.87
N SER A 14 8.30 6.56 16.85
CA SER A 14 8.22 5.51 15.85
C SER A 14 6.96 4.65 16.03
N ILE A 15 6.55 3.93 14.99
CA ILE A 15 5.42 2.98 15.07
C ILE A 15 5.74 1.87 16.10
N SER A 16 6.96 1.34 16.08
CA SER A 16 7.40 0.31 17.04
C SER A 16 7.28 0.79 18.48
N ASP A 17 7.75 2.00 18.79
CA ASP A 17 7.66 2.58 20.13
C ASP A 17 6.22 2.93 20.53
N ALA A 18 5.39 3.29 19.56
CA ALA A 18 3.97 3.58 19.79
C ALA A 18 3.20 2.30 20.13
N LEU A 19 3.47 1.19 19.44
CA LEU A 19 2.87 -0.12 19.71
C LEU A 19 3.29 -0.65 21.09
N ALA A 20 4.55 -0.43 21.50
CA ALA A 20 5.04 -0.76 22.85
C ALA A 20 4.52 0.16 23.98
N HIS A 21 3.71 1.18 23.67
CA HIS A 21 3.24 2.13 24.68
C HIS A 21 2.23 1.47 25.64
N PRO A 22 2.28 1.75 26.97
CA PRO A 22 1.41 1.10 27.98
C PRO A 22 -0.10 1.20 27.70
N PHE A 23 -0.51 2.23 26.96
CA PHE A 23 -1.91 2.39 26.52
C PHE A 23 -2.41 1.24 25.65
N LEU A 24 -1.55 0.63 24.83
CA LEU A 24 -1.89 -0.49 23.95
C LEU A 24 -1.54 -1.86 24.55
N ALA A 25 -1.01 -1.91 25.77
CA ALA A 25 -0.51 -3.14 26.39
C ALA A 25 -1.56 -4.27 26.45
N ALA A 26 -2.84 -3.92 26.63
CA ALA A 26 -3.94 -4.89 26.66
C ALA A 26 -4.21 -5.55 25.29
N TYR A 27 -3.70 -4.99 24.19
CA TYR A 27 -3.95 -5.43 22.81
C TYR A 27 -2.66 -5.83 22.07
N ARG A 28 -1.49 -5.72 22.72
CA ARG A 28 -0.21 -5.97 22.08
C ARG A 28 -0.08 -7.46 21.74
N ASP A 29 0.19 -7.75 20.47
CA ASP A 29 0.54 -9.08 20.00
C ASP A 29 1.73 -8.98 19.03
N GLU A 30 2.93 -9.24 19.55
CA GLU A 30 4.17 -9.16 18.77
C GLU A 30 4.22 -10.16 17.61
N ALA A 31 3.54 -11.30 17.72
CA ALA A 31 3.53 -12.29 16.66
C ALA A 31 2.60 -11.89 15.49
N ALA A 32 1.54 -11.12 15.77
CA ALA A 32 0.63 -10.62 14.75
C ALA A 32 1.10 -9.32 14.08
N GLU A 33 1.99 -8.56 14.73
CA GLU A 33 2.49 -7.26 14.26
C GLU A 33 3.71 -7.42 13.33
N ILE A 34 3.46 -7.91 12.11
CA ILE A 34 4.49 -8.16 11.09
C ILE A 34 4.75 -6.96 10.18
N VAL A 35 5.92 -6.94 9.54
CA VAL A 35 6.28 -6.00 8.48
C VAL A 35 6.13 -6.70 7.12
N ALA A 36 5.81 -5.95 6.08
CA ALA A 36 5.80 -6.47 4.71
C ALA A 36 7.16 -7.05 4.33
N GLN A 37 7.17 -8.17 3.60
CA GLN A 37 8.40 -8.87 3.20
C GLN A 37 9.19 -8.12 2.12
N SER A 38 8.53 -7.25 1.36
CA SER A 38 9.11 -6.43 0.32
C SER A 38 8.53 -5.02 0.37
N ASP A 39 9.32 -4.06 -0.11
CA ASP A 39 8.82 -2.71 -0.36
C ASP A 39 7.74 -2.73 -1.44
N PHE A 40 6.84 -1.76 -1.39
CA PHE A 40 5.84 -1.55 -2.44
C PHE A 40 6.50 -0.97 -3.69
N ASP A 41 6.16 -1.51 -4.87
CA ASP A 41 6.69 -1.03 -6.15
C ASP A 41 5.90 0.18 -6.67
N PHE A 42 6.52 1.34 -6.69
CA PHE A 42 5.96 2.58 -7.24
C PHE A 42 6.37 2.83 -8.71
N SER A 43 6.93 1.84 -9.40
CA SER A 43 7.39 1.98 -10.78
C SER A 43 6.30 2.47 -11.74
N PHE A 44 5.04 2.06 -11.54
CA PHE A 44 3.92 2.48 -12.39
C PHE A 44 3.65 4.00 -12.38
N GLU A 45 4.00 4.71 -11.30
CA GLU A 45 3.87 6.18 -11.19
C GLU A 45 5.09 6.92 -11.75
N GLN A 46 6.24 6.25 -11.76
CA GLN A 46 7.53 6.83 -12.14
C GLN A 46 7.85 6.66 -13.62
N ASN A 47 7.23 5.68 -14.28
CA ASN A 47 7.30 5.52 -15.71
C ASN A 47 6.62 6.72 -16.35
N GLY A 48 7.40 7.61 -16.98
CA GLY A 48 6.96 8.88 -17.57
C GLY A 48 5.93 8.78 -18.72
N GLU A 49 5.20 7.68 -18.82
CA GLU A 49 3.92 7.62 -19.50
C GLU A 49 2.94 8.50 -18.73
N LEU A 50 2.24 9.40 -19.42
CA LEU A 50 1.12 10.10 -18.83
C LEU A 50 0.12 9.05 -18.38
N LEU A 51 -0.11 8.93 -17.06
CA LEU A 51 -1.24 8.19 -16.48
C LEU A 51 -2.54 8.93 -16.82
N ASP A 52 -2.84 8.99 -18.11
CA ASP A 52 -4.10 9.48 -18.60
C ASP A 52 -5.20 8.45 -18.30
N LYS A 53 -6.45 8.89 -18.49
CA LYS A 53 -7.60 8.05 -18.16
C LYS A 53 -7.56 6.68 -18.88
N PRO A 54 -7.28 6.60 -20.20
CA PRO A 54 -7.15 5.31 -20.88
C PRO A 54 -6.04 4.40 -20.31
N ALA A 55 -4.84 4.93 -20.03
CA ALA A 55 -3.76 4.15 -19.46
C ALA A 55 -4.12 3.57 -18.09
N LEU A 56 -4.74 4.38 -17.22
CA LEU A 56 -5.22 3.92 -15.91
C LEU A 56 -6.31 2.85 -16.03
N GLN A 57 -7.26 3.01 -16.95
CA GLN A 57 -8.30 2.01 -17.19
C GLN A 57 -7.72 0.67 -17.63
N ARG A 58 -6.70 0.70 -18.51
CA ARG A 58 -5.99 -0.51 -18.94
C ARG A 58 -5.26 -1.17 -17.77
N LEU A 59 -4.46 -0.44 -17.00
CA LEU A 59 -3.72 -0.98 -15.84
C LEU A 59 -4.67 -1.63 -14.81
N ILE A 60 -5.76 -0.95 -14.48
CA ILE A 60 -6.77 -1.51 -13.56
C ILE A 60 -7.40 -2.79 -14.13
N PHE A 61 -7.67 -2.84 -15.44
CA PHE A 61 -8.27 -4.01 -16.04
C PHE A 61 -7.29 -5.18 -16.18
N GLU A 62 -6.00 -4.90 -16.39
CA GLU A 62 -4.92 -5.90 -16.30
C GLU A 62 -4.86 -6.52 -14.89
N ASP A 63 -4.99 -5.70 -13.83
CA ASP A 63 -5.10 -6.20 -12.45
C ASP A 63 -6.35 -7.06 -12.24
N VAL A 64 -7.51 -6.66 -12.79
CA VAL A 64 -8.73 -7.49 -12.75
C VAL A 64 -8.47 -8.84 -13.43
N CYS A 65 -7.89 -8.85 -14.62
CA CYS A 65 -7.59 -10.08 -15.37
C CYS A 65 -6.60 -11.00 -14.62
N HIS A 66 -5.69 -10.44 -13.83
CA HIS A 66 -4.78 -11.23 -12.99
C HIS A 66 -5.53 -12.06 -11.94
N PHE A 67 -6.58 -11.50 -11.32
CA PHE A 67 -7.40 -12.20 -10.34
C PHE A 67 -8.62 -12.93 -10.94
N HIS A 68 -9.04 -12.54 -12.15
CA HIS A 68 -10.19 -13.05 -12.90
C HIS A 68 -9.80 -13.41 -14.33
N PRO A 69 -9.15 -14.57 -14.56
CA PRO A 69 -8.69 -14.96 -15.90
C PRO A 69 -9.81 -15.07 -16.93
N GLU A 70 -11.07 -15.29 -16.52
CA GLU A 70 -12.24 -15.29 -17.40
C GLU A 70 -12.49 -13.94 -18.08
N ALA A 71 -12.08 -12.83 -17.47
CA ALA A 71 -12.22 -11.49 -18.04
C ALA A 71 -11.20 -11.22 -19.17
N LEU A 72 -10.17 -12.05 -19.33
CA LEU A 72 -9.17 -11.91 -20.40
C LEU A 72 -9.79 -12.02 -21.80
N GLU A 73 -10.89 -12.76 -21.94
CA GLU A 73 -11.62 -12.84 -23.22
C GLU A 73 -12.15 -11.46 -23.64
N GLU A 74 -12.55 -10.62 -22.70
CA GLU A 74 -13.02 -9.26 -22.97
C GLU A 74 -11.86 -8.31 -23.34
N LEU A 75 -10.66 -8.50 -22.78
CA LEU A 75 -9.46 -7.72 -23.12
C LEU A 75 -9.00 -7.98 -24.57
N ASN A 76 -9.04 -9.24 -24.98
CA ASN A 76 -8.59 -9.67 -26.31
C ASN A 76 -9.55 -9.26 -27.43
N ILE A 77 -10.82 -8.97 -27.11
CA ILE A 77 -11.83 -8.48 -28.07
C ILE A 77 -11.74 -6.95 -28.22
N ALA A 78 -11.25 -6.25 -27.20
CA ALA A 78 -11.18 -4.78 -27.16
C ALA A 78 -9.84 -4.19 -27.65
N SER A 79 -8.82 -5.01 -27.88
CA SER A 79 -7.49 -4.64 -28.41
C SER A 79 -7.43 -4.76 -29.94
#